data_AF-A0A562V6J1-F1
#
_entry.id   AF-A0A562V6J1-F1
#
_cell.length_a   1.000
_cell.length_b   1.000
_cell.length_c   1.000
_cell.angle_alpha   90.00
_cell.angle_beta   90.00
_cell.angle_gamma   90.00
#
_symmetry.space_group_name_H-M   'P 1'
#
loop_
_entity.id
_entity.type
_entity.pdbx_description
1 polymer ?
#
loop_
_entity_poly.entity_id
_entity_poly.type
_entity_poly.pdbx_seq_one_letter_code
_entity_poly.pdbx_strand_id
1 'polypeptide(L)' 'MAWTVIFTNKAAKQYKKLPQSVRDTIDLLVMEIRLSGPVRGNWKNYSKLEGRKNQHH' A
#
# COMPACT_ATOMS: atom_id res chain seq x y z
N MET A 1 14.06 -4.49 -11.16
CA MET A 1 14.22 -3.24 -10.37
C MET A 1 13.15 -3.23 -9.30
N ALA A 2 13.53 -2.93 -8.05
CA ALA A 2 12.56 -2.80 -6.96
C ALA A 2 11.90 -1.41 -7.02
N TRP A 3 10.60 -1.34 -6.74
CA TRP A 3 9.86 -0.08 -6.66
C TRP A 3 10.14 0.62 -5.33
N THR A 4 10.37 1.94 -5.38
CA THR A 4 10.49 2.75 -4.16
C THR A 4 9.10 3.13 -3.66
N VAL A 5 8.73 2.63 -2.47
CA VAL A 5 7.45 2.96 -1.83
C VAL A 5 7.68 4.03 -0.76
N ILE A 6 7.04 5.18 -0.93
CA ILE A 6 7.17 6.34 -0.05
C ILE A 6 5.81 6.63 0.60
N PHE A 7 5.82 6.86 1.91
CA PHE A 7 4.63 7.28 2.64
C PHE A 7 4.58 8.79 2.77
N THR A 8 3.38 9.36 2.62
CA THR A 8 3.14 10.74 3.03
C THR A 8 3.20 10.86 4.56
N ASN A 9 3.50 12.05 5.06
CA ASN A 9 3.51 12.33 6.50
C ASN A 9 2.17 11.97 7.17
N LYS A 10 1.04 12.16 6.47
CA LYS A 10 -0.28 11.78 6.97
C LYS A 10 -0.42 10.27 7.11
N ALA A 11 -0.05 9.52 6.07
CA ALA A 11 -0.11 8.05 6.07
C ALA A 11 0.80 7.47 7.17
N ALA A 12 2.03 7.98 7.32
CA ALA A 12 2.95 7.52 8.35
C ALA A 12 2.41 7.76 9.77
N LYS A 13 1.77 8.91 10.02
CA LYS A 13 1.10 9.20 11.29
C LYS A 13 -0.09 8.28 11.56
N GLN A 14 -0.88 7.96 10.53
CA GLN A 14 -2.02 7.05 10.64
C GLN A 14 -1.57 5.61 10.90
N TYR A 15 -0.56 5.12 10.17
CA TYR A 15 0.01 3.79 10.35
C TYR A 15 0.42 3.53 11.81
N LYS A 16 1.06 4.50 12.46
CA LYS A 16 1.48 4.38 13.87
C LYS A 16 0.31 4.17 14.85
N LYS A 17 -0.90 4.61 14.50
CA LYS A 17 -2.11 4.50 15.34
C LYS A 17 -2.88 3.20 15.11
N LEU A 18 -2.52 2.41 14.11
CA LEU A 18 -3.23 1.18 13.78
C LEU A 18 -2.84 0.03 14.74
N PRO A 19 -3.75 -0.92 14.99
CA PRO A 19 -3.41 -2.17 15.69
C PRO A 19 -2.30 -2.93 14.97
N GLN A 20 -1.52 -3.72 15.72
CA GLN A 20 -0.38 -4.46 15.16
C GLN A 20 -0.76 -5.34 13.96
N SER A 21 -1.86 -6.09 14.06
CA SER A 21 -2.34 -6.96 12.97
C SER A 21 -2.60 -6.23 11.66
N VAL A 22 -3.07 -4.98 11.74
CA VAL A 22 -3.32 -4.14 10.56
C VAL A 22 -2.00 -3.59 10.02
N ARG A 23 -1.05 -3.24 10.90
CA ARG A 23 0.31 -2.83 10.48
C ARG A 23 1.02 -3.95 9.72
N ASP A 24 0.94 -5.19 10.21
CA ASP A 24 1.54 -6.35 9.57
C ASP A 24 1.00 -6.57 8.15
N THR A 25 -0.31 -6.34 7.97
CA THR A 25 -0.97 -6.41 6.65
C THR A 25 -0.46 -5.32 5.71
N ILE A 26 -0.29 -4.09 6.22
CA ILE A 26 0.28 -2.97 5.44
C ILE A 26 1.73 -3.25 5.07
N ASP A 27 2.53 -3.76 6.00
CA ASP A 27 3.95 -4.06 5.77
C ASP A 27 4.13 -5.15 4.71
N LEU A 28 3.27 -6.17 4.71
CA LEU A 28 3.22 -7.19 3.67
C LEU A 28 2.90 -6.57 2.30
N LEU A 29 1.87 -5.72 2.22
CA LEU A 29 1.50 -5.03 0.98
C LEU A 29 2.66 -4.16 0.44
N VAL A 30 3.35 -3.44 1.33
CA VAL A 30 4.50 -2.61 0.97
C VAL A 30 5.64 -3.45 0.42
N MET A 31 5.96 -4.57 1.07
CA MET A 31 6.99 -5.49 0.60
C MET A 31 6.64 -6.04 -0.79
N GLU A 32 5.40 -6.46 -0.98
CA GLU A 32 4.95 -6.93 -2.29
C GLU A 32 5.09 -5.83 -3.34
N ILE A 33 4.59 -4.61 -3.08
CA ILE A 33 4.68 -3.48 -4.01
C ILE A 33 6.14 -3.18 -4.37
N ARG A 34 7.06 -3.20 -3.40
CA ARG A 34 8.50 -3.01 -3.64
C ARG A 34 9.04 -4.05 -4.61
N LEU A 35 8.59 -5.30 -4.53
CA LEU A 35 9.11 -6.40 -5.34
C LEU A 35 8.50 -6.45 -6.75
N SER A 36 7.18 -6.31 -6.87
CA SER A 36 6.46 -6.58 -8.14
C SER A 36 5.66 -5.38 -8.70
N GLY A 37 5.69 -4.23 -8.02
CA GLY A 37 5.01 -3.00 -8.45
C GLY A 37 3.61 -2.75 -7.88
N PRO A 38 2.97 -1.65 -8.29
CA PRO A 38 1.75 -1.15 -7.64
C PRO A 38 0.47 -1.90 -8.03
N VAL A 39 0.49 -2.82 -8.99
CA VAL A 39 -0.71 -3.56 -9.41
C VAL A 39 -0.82 -4.85 -8.59
N ARG A 40 -1.81 -4.92 -7.70
CA ARG A 40 -2.04 -6.05 -6.76
C ARG A 40 -3.44 -6.65 -6.90
N GLY A 41 -3.77 -7.17 -8.08
CA GLY A 41 -5.09 -7.78 -8.34
C GLY A 41 -5.39 -9.04 -7.50
N ASN A 42 -4.40 -9.57 -6.79
CA ASN A 42 -4.52 -10.67 -5.84
C ASN A 42 -4.99 -10.22 -4.44
N TRP A 43 -4.93 -8.92 -4.13
CA TRP A 43 -5.35 -8.40 -2.83
C TRP A 43 -6.84 -8.06 -2.81
N LYS A 44 -7.55 -8.58 -1.80
CA LYS A 44 -8.95 -8.26 -1.58
C LYS A 44 -9.10 -6.75 -1.33
N ASN A 45 -9.98 -6.10 -2.08
CA ASN A 45 -10.24 -4.65 -2.03
C ASN A 45 -9.09 -3.73 -2.46
N TYR A 46 -8.04 -4.26 -3.11
CA TYR A 46 -7.00 -3.44 -3.71
C TYR A 46 -7.24 -3.31 -5.21
N SER A 47 -7.70 -2.15 -5.64
CA SER A 47 -7.96 -1.86 -7.05
C SER A 47 -7.64 -0.41 -7.36
N LYS A 48 -7.56 -0.10 -8.65
CA LYS A 48 -7.39 1.27 -9.12
C LYS A 48 -8.59 2.11 -8.68
N LEU A 49 -8.32 3.30 -8.11
CA LEU A 49 -9.36 4.26 -7.77
C LEU A 49 -10.00 4.81 -9.05
N GLU A 50 -11.29 4.57 -9.22
CA GLU A 50 -12.05 5.06 -10.37
C GLU A 50 -12.01 6.60 -10.43
N GLY A 51 -11.88 7.15 -11.63
CA GLY A 51 -11.73 8.60 -11.84
C GLY A 51 -10.34 9.17 -11.48
N ARG A 52 -9.39 8.38 -10.98
CA ARG A 52 -8.03 8.85 -10.67
C ARG A 52 -6.96 8.10 -11.46
N LYS A 53 -6.03 8.84 -12.08
CA LYS A 53 -4.88 8.26 -12.79
C LYS A 53 -3.83 7.79 -11.79
N ASN A 54 -3.38 6.53 -11.94
CA ASN A 54 -2.29 5.91 -11.18
C ASN A 54 -2.46 5.90 -9.65
N GLN A 55 -3.70 5.94 -9.15
CA GLN A 55 -3.99 5.78 -7.73
C GLN A 55 -4.72 4.45 -7.52
N HIS A 56 -4.32 3.73 -6.48
CA HIS A 56 -4.93 2.47 -6.05
C HIS A 56 -5.34 2.62 -4.58
N HIS A 57 -6.24 1.76 -4.12
CA HIS A 57 -6.66 1.68 -2.72
C HIS A 57 -5.50 1.40 -1.76
#